data_AF-A0AAJ0EJ45-F1
#
_entry.id   AF-A0AAJ0EJ45-F1
#
_cell.length_a   1.000
_cell.length_b   1.000
_cell.length_c   1.000
_cell.angle_alpha   90.00
_cell.angle_beta   90.00
_cell.angle_gamma   90.00
#
_symmetry.space_group_name_H-M   'P 1'
#
loop_
_entity.id
_entity.type
_entity.pdbx_description
1 polymer ?
#
loop_
_entity_poly.entity_id
_entity_poly.type
_entity_poly.pdbx_seq_one_letter_code
_entity_poly.pdbx_strand_id
1 'polypeptide(L)'
;MSSAARTVTLRRLEIIAFPPAFILLLAHGIASERAFPALGLLPLAASAVLGLFVLNRDAVAAIGSPIQALSESNIFWADCLLAVFHLSFLIPSWILLTDSMRWEESLIVLGTYCTVFMMFDLGVHLYIVLPQAMHFLVSRSCDCPHCRSVTKTGYFSSTVSEYTPLSDGDEPEIVARDLEEGNGANRI
;
A
#
# COMPACT_ATOMS: atom_id res chain seq x y z
N MET A 1 -6.17 1.87 -11.62
CA MET A 1 -5.82 2.15 -10.21
C MET A 1 -6.98 1.71 -9.32
N SER A 2 -6.73 0.96 -8.24
CA SER A 2 -7.78 0.69 -7.23
C SER A 2 -8.19 2.01 -6.59
N SER A 3 -9.49 2.23 -6.37
CA SER A 3 -9.95 3.40 -5.61
C SER A 3 -9.43 3.29 -4.17
N ALA A 4 -8.99 4.40 -3.58
CA ALA A 4 -8.51 4.44 -2.19
C ALA A 4 -9.51 3.81 -1.20
N ALA A 5 -10.82 4.02 -1.42
CA ALA A 5 -11.88 3.43 -0.63
C ALA A 5 -11.86 1.89 -0.68
N ARG A 6 -11.61 1.30 -1.86
CA ARG A 6 -11.50 -0.17 -2.02
C ARG A 6 -10.29 -0.71 -1.27
N THR A 7 -9.15 -0.05 -1.36
CA THR A 7 -7.94 -0.46 -0.63
C THR A 7 -8.18 -0.42 0.88
N VAL A 8 -8.82 0.62 1.41
CA VAL A 8 -9.21 0.70 2.83
C VAL A 8 -10.13 -0.45 3.23
N THR A 9 -11.15 -0.77 2.42
CA THR A 9 -12.04 -1.89 2.69
C THR A 9 -11.28 -3.21 2.71
N LEU A 10 -10.39 -3.46 1.76
CA LEU A 10 -9.60 -4.68 1.70
C LEU A 10 -8.70 -4.83 2.94
N ARG A 11 -8.03 -3.78 3.39
CA ARG A 11 -7.24 -3.80 4.64
C ARG A 11 -8.08 -4.13 5.87
N ARG A 12 -9.31 -3.60 5.95
CA ARG A 12 -10.22 -3.95 7.05
C ARG A 12 -10.61 -5.42 7.00
N LEU A 13 -10.83 -5.96 5.80
CA LEU A 13 -11.17 -7.37 5.64
C LEU A 13 -10.00 -8.28 6.06
N GLU A 14 -8.74 -7.95 5.75
CA GLU A 14 -7.56 -8.70 6.26
C GLU A 14 -7.57 -8.75 7.81
N ILE A 15 -7.80 -7.61 8.47
CA ILE A 15 -7.88 -7.53 9.93
C ILE A 15 -9.05 -8.37 10.49
N ILE A 16 -10.22 -8.32 9.85
CA ILE A 16 -11.42 -9.05 10.28
C ILE A 16 -11.29 -10.56 9.99
N ALA A 17 -10.58 -10.93 8.92
CA ALA A 17 -10.33 -12.31 8.53
C ALA A 17 -9.33 -13.00 9.45
N PHE A 18 -8.43 -12.24 10.10
CA PHE A 18 -7.40 -12.80 10.97
C PHE A 18 -7.94 -13.59 12.18
N PRO A 19 -8.89 -13.10 13.02
CA PRO A 19 -9.39 -13.85 14.18
C PRO A 19 -9.97 -15.24 13.86
N PRO A 20 -10.88 -15.42 12.87
CA PRO A 20 -11.36 -16.77 12.53
C PRO A 20 -10.24 -17.64 11.95
N ALA A 21 -9.35 -17.07 11.13
CA ALA A 21 -8.18 -17.79 10.64
C ALA A 21 -7.28 -18.26 11.79
N PHE A 22 -7.09 -17.41 12.80
CA PHE A 22 -6.27 -17.69 13.98
C PHE A 22 -6.75 -18.96 14.69
N ILE A 23 -8.05 -19.03 14.97
CA ILE A 23 -8.68 -20.16 15.66
C ILE A 23 -8.52 -21.43 14.82
N LEU A 24 -8.80 -21.38 13.53
CA LEU A 24 -8.76 -22.55 12.65
C LEU A 24 -7.33 -23.09 12.46
N LEU A 25 -6.37 -22.22 12.18
CA LEU A 25 -4.97 -22.61 11.97
C LEU A 25 -4.33 -23.16 13.25
N LEU A 26 -4.65 -22.57 14.41
CA LEU A 26 -4.21 -23.08 15.70
C LEU A 26 -4.83 -24.45 16.01
N ALA A 27 -6.14 -24.60 15.81
CA ALA A 27 -6.83 -25.87 16.00
C ALA A 27 -6.27 -26.97 15.08
N HIS A 28 -6.00 -26.64 13.81
CA HIS A 28 -5.34 -27.56 12.89
C HIS A 28 -3.95 -27.96 13.41
N GLY A 29 -3.11 -27.00 13.80
CA GLY A 29 -1.76 -27.27 14.27
C GLY A 29 -1.73 -28.20 15.48
N ILE A 30 -2.66 -28.00 16.42
CA ILE A 30 -2.81 -28.85 17.60
C ILE A 30 -3.32 -30.25 17.21
N ALA A 31 -4.35 -30.34 16.36
CA ALA A 31 -4.98 -31.60 16.01
C ALA A 31 -4.12 -32.49 15.09
N SER A 32 -3.33 -31.87 14.20
CA SER A 32 -2.47 -32.58 13.24
C SER A 32 -1.05 -32.81 13.73
N GLU A 33 -0.65 -32.16 14.83
CA GLU A 33 0.74 -32.08 15.32
C GLU A 33 1.74 -31.63 14.23
N ARG A 34 1.26 -30.91 13.20
CA ARG A 34 2.03 -30.46 12.05
C ARG A 34 2.11 -28.94 12.00
N ALA A 35 3.28 -28.49 11.54
CA ALA A 35 3.55 -27.06 11.37
C ALA A 35 2.71 -26.43 10.24
N PHE A 36 2.44 -27.15 9.15
CA PHE A 36 1.64 -26.64 8.03
C PHE A 36 0.25 -27.29 8.02
N PRO A 37 -0.82 -26.51 7.76
CA PRO A 37 -0.86 -25.09 7.40
C PRO A 37 -0.69 -24.12 8.57
N ALA A 38 -0.64 -24.57 9.83
CA ALA A 38 -0.71 -23.73 11.02
C ALA A 38 0.25 -22.52 11.03
N LEU A 39 1.47 -22.66 10.50
CA LEU A 39 2.45 -21.58 10.37
C LEU A 39 2.03 -20.46 9.41
N GLY A 40 0.98 -20.67 8.61
CA GLY A 40 0.28 -19.64 7.84
C GLY A 40 -0.27 -18.49 8.68
N LEU A 41 -0.32 -18.65 10.01
CA LEU A 41 -0.58 -17.55 10.95
C LEU A 41 0.43 -16.41 10.82
N LEU A 42 1.69 -16.71 10.49
CA LEU A 42 2.73 -15.69 10.39
C LEU A 42 2.45 -14.68 9.25
N PRO A 43 2.24 -15.12 8.00
CA PRO A 43 1.88 -14.20 6.93
C PRO A 43 0.55 -13.47 7.19
N LEU A 44 -0.48 -14.16 7.72
CA LEU A 44 -1.77 -13.53 8.05
C LEU A 44 -1.66 -12.46 9.15
N ALA A 45 -0.87 -12.72 10.20
CA ALA A 45 -0.62 -11.73 11.26
C ALA A 45 0.13 -10.52 10.71
N ALA A 46 1.12 -10.74 9.84
CA ALA A 46 1.83 -9.67 9.17
C ALA A 46 0.88 -8.82 8.29
N SER A 47 -0.07 -9.43 7.57
CA SER A 47 -1.10 -8.70 6.82
C SER A 47 -1.98 -7.84 7.71
N ALA A 48 -2.51 -8.41 8.80
CA ALA A 48 -3.37 -7.69 9.71
C ALA A 48 -2.62 -6.50 10.36
N VAL A 49 -1.35 -6.69 10.71
CA VAL A 49 -0.48 -5.64 11.23
C VAL A 49 -0.23 -4.55 10.17
N LEU A 50 0.11 -4.93 8.93
CA LEU A 50 0.28 -3.98 7.84
C LEU A 50 -1.01 -3.19 7.59
N GLY A 51 -2.15 -3.86 7.55
CA GLY A 51 -3.48 -3.24 7.42
C GLY A 51 -3.74 -2.24 8.55
N LEU A 52 -3.40 -2.59 9.79
CA LEU A 52 -3.56 -1.69 10.93
C LEU A 52 -2.65 -0.46 10.82
N PHE A 53 -1.39 -0.63 10.42
CA PHE A 53 -0.47 0.49 10.20
C PHE A 53 -0.93 1.42 9.07
N VAL A 54 -1.38 0.85 7.95
CA VAL A 54 -1.85 1.62 6.79
C VAL A 54 -3.13 2.41 7.13
N LEU A 55 -4.07 1.79 7.85
CA LEU A 55 -5.33 2.45 8.24
C LEU A 55 -5.15 3.52 9.32
N ASN A 56 -4.18 3.36 10.22
CA ASN A 56 -3.92 4.30 11.31
C ASN A 56 -2.70 5.20 11.05
N ARG A 57 -2.30 5.37 9.79
CA ARG A 57 -1.07 6.11 9.42
C ARG A 57 -0.99 7.51 10.06
N ASP A 58 -2.13 8.21 10.16
CA ASP A 58 -2.18 9.59 10.68
C ASP A 58 -2.01 9.59 12.21
N ALA A 59 -2.58 8.60 12.90
CA ALA A 59 -2.41 8.43 14.35
C ALA A 59 -0.99 7.93 14.69
N VAL A 60 -0.42 7.04 13.88
CA VAL A 60 0.96 6.55 14.04
C VAL A 60 1.97 7.69 13.83
N ALA A 61 1.74 8.54 12.82
CA ALA A 61 2.56 9.72 12.57
C ALA A 61 2.50 10.76 13.72
N ALA A 62 1.43 10.76 14.52
CA ALA A 62 1.28 11.67 15.65
C ALA A 62 2.03 11.21 16.93
N ILE A 63 2.40 9.93 17.04
CA ILE A 63 2.98 9.33 18.26
C ILE A 63 4.53 9.31 18.24
N GLY A 64 5.18 9.46 17.09
CA GLY A 64 6.63 9.41 16.95
C GLY A 64 7.17 10.38 15.90
N SER A 65 8.49 10.64 15.95
CA SER A 65 9.13 11.55 15.00
C SER A 65 8.84 11.13 13.54
N PRO A 66 8.70 12.08 12.60
CA PRO A 66 8.31 11.85 11.19
C PRO A 66 9.34 11.07 10.35
N ILE A 67 10.30 10.42 10.99
CA ILE A 67 11.42 9.75 10.35
C ILE A 67 10.91 8.43 9.76
N GLN A 68 10.78 8.45 8.43
CA GLN A 68 10.25 7.41 7.55
C GLN A 68 8.73 7.28 7.56
N ALA A 69 8.09 8.32 7.02
CA ALA A 69 6.78 8.20 6.38
C ALA A 69 6.65 6.82 5.71
N LEU A 70 5.57 6.10 6.02
CA LEU A 70 5.05 4.98 5.24
C LEU A 70 4.84 5.46 3.80
N SER A 71 5.94 5.60 3.06
CA SER A 71 5.94 6.03 1.68
C SER A 71 5.12 5.01 0.92
N GLU A 72 4.36 5.46 -0.07
CA GLU A 72 3.57 4.57 -0.92
C GLU A 72 4.44 3.47 -1.53
N SER A 73 5.72 3.77 -1.80
CA SER A 73 6.73 2.79 -2.22
C SER A 73 7.01 1.70 -1.17
N ASN A 74 7.08 2.05 0.11
CA ASN A 74 7.32 1.07 1.18
C ASN A 74 6.12 0.14 1.35
N ILE A 75 4.91 0.69 1.27
CA ILE A 75 3.66 -0.10 1.33
C ILE A 75 3.62 -1.07 0.15
N PHE A 76 3.93 -0.61 -1.06
CA PHE A 76 4.00 -1.47 -2.24
C PHE A 76 4.99 -2.64 -2.06
N TRP A 77 6.21 -2.38 -1.58
CA TRP A 77 7.18 -3.44 -1.33
C TRP A 77 6.75 -4.37 -0.20
N ALA A 78 6.11 -3.85 0.85
CA ALA A 78 5.53 -4.67 1.89
C ALA A 78 4.46 -5.62 1.33
N ASP A 79 3.54 -5.14 0.49
CA ASP A 79 2.55 -5.99 -0.17
C ASP A 79 3.18 -7.04 -1.09
N CYS A 80 4.23 -6.68 -1.83
CA CYS A 80 4.97 -7.64 -2.65
C CYS A 80 5.59 -8.75 -1.79
N LEU A 81 6.26 -8.38 -0.71
CA LEU A 81 6.87 -9.31 0.22
C LEU A 81 5.83 -10.20 0.88
N LEU A 82 4.69 -9.64 1.29
CA LEU A 82 3.60 -10.42 1.88
C LEU A 82 2.97 -11.37 0.87
N ALA A 83 2.78 -10.98 -0.39
CA ALA A 83 2.30 -11.89 -1.43
C ALA A 83 3.25 -13.10 -1.62
N VAL A 84 4.55 -12.84 -1.69
CA VAL A 84 5.57 -13.91 -1.76
C VAL A 84 5.56 -14.76 -0.49
N PHE A 85 5.42 -14.13 0.68
CA PHE A 85 5.40 -14.82 1.96
C PHE A 85 4.20 -15.76 2.07
N HIS A 86 3.00 -15.31 1.71
CA HIS A 86 1.82 -16.17 1.62
C HIS A 86 2.04 -17.34 0.67
N LEU A 87 2.52 -17.10 -0.57
CA LEU A 87 2.80 -18.17 -1.53
C LEU A 87 3.79 -19.21 -0.97
N SER A 88 4.84 -18.75 -0.29
CA SER A 88 5.85 -19.64 0.29
C SER A 88 5.32 -20.55 1.40
N PHE A 89 4.20 -20.22 2.04
CA PHE A 89 3.54 -21.06 3.06
C PHE A 89 2.38 -21.86 2.47
N LEU A 90 1.68 -21.28 1.49
CA LEU A 90 0.55 -21.91 0.80
C LEU A 90 0.98 -23.15 0.01
N ILE A 91 2.09 -23.06 -0.72
CA ILE A 91 2.59 -24.17 -1.54
C ILE A 91 2.96 -25.38 -0.67
N PRO A 92 3.81 -25.27 0.38
CA PRO A 92 4.07 -26.39 1.29
C PRO A 92 2.82 -26.91 1.98
N SER A 93 1.88 -26.02 2.36
CA SER A 93 0.62 -26.45 2.97
C SER A 93 -0.16 -27.38 2.05
N TRP A 94 -0.32 -27.05 0.77
CA TRP A 94 -1.01 -27.92 -0.19
C TRP A 94 -0.25 -29.23 -0.46
N ILE A 95 1.08 -29.19 -0.55
CA ILE A 95 1.89 -30.40 -0.73
C ILE A 95 1.66 -31.36 0.46
N LEU A 96 1.75 -30.85 1.70
CA LEU A 96 1.62 -31.65 2.91
C LEU A 96 0.16 -32.11 3.16
N LEU A 97 -0.83 -31.31 2.77
CA LEU A 97 -2.23 -31.73 2.79
C LEU A 97 -2.50 -32.89 1.82
N THR A 98 -1.90 -32.83 0.63
CA THR A 98 -2.05 -33.89 -0.38
C THR A 98 -1.48 -35.21 0.14
N ASP A 99 -0.36 -35.16 0.86
CA ASP A 99 0.22 -36.36 1.49
C ASP A 99 -0.67 -36.93 2.61
N SER A 100 -1.31 -36.06 3.42
CA SER A 100 -2.29 -36.49 4.44
C SER A 100 -3.57 -37.11 3.88
N MET A 101 -3.84 -36.95 2.58
CA MET A 101 -5.03 -37.51 1.92
C MET A 101 -5.14 -39.03 2.03
N ARG A 102 -4.02 -39.70 2.30
CA ARG A 102 -3.96 -41.15 2.44
C ARG A 102 -4.41 -41.67 3.80
N TRP A 103 -4.50 -40.83 4.84
CA TRP A 103 -4.61 -41.31 6.22
C TRP A 103 -5.65 -40.59 7.09
N GLU A 104 -5.96 -39.31 6.86
CA GLU A 104 -6.76 -38.51 7.83
C GLU A 104 -7.74 -37.52 7.16
N GLU A 105 -8.89 -38.02 6.71
CA GLU A 105 -9.88 -37.23 5.95
C GLU A 105 -10.39 -35.97 6.68
N SER A 106 -10.60 -36.05 8.00
CA SER A 106 -11.13 -34.93 8.80
C SER A 106 -10.14 -33.75 8.87
N LEU A 107 -8.84 -34.02 8.91
CA LEU A 107 -7.82 -32.98 8.96
C LEU A 107 -7.59 -32.31 7.61
N ILE A 108 -7.82 -33.02 6.50
CA ILE A 108 -7.77 -32.43 5.16
C ILE A 108 -8.81 -31.33 5.03
N VAL A 109 -10.04 -31.59 5.48
CA VAL A 109 -11.14 -30.61 5.41
C VAL A 109 -10.78 -29.37 6.22
N LEU A 110 -10.35 -29.56 7.48
CA LEU A 110 -9.92 -28.47 8.35
C LEU A 110 -8.74 -27.67 7.75
N GLY A 111 -7.72 -28.36 7.26
CA GLY A 111 -6.55 -27.74 6.64
C GLY A 111 -6.90 -26.98 5.36
N THR A 112 -7.84 -27.50 4.56
CA THR A 112 -8.31 -26.83 3.34
C THR A 112 -8.97 -25.50 3.69
N TYR A 113 -9.86 -25.49 4.68
CA TYR A 113 -10.46 -24.25 5.18
C TYR A 113 -9.44 -23.28 5.78
N CYS A 114 -8.37 -23.76 6.41
CA CYS A 114 -7.26 -22.91 6.84
C CYS A 114 -6.59 -22.19 5.64
N THR A 115 -6.40 -22.90 4.51
CA THR A 115 -5.79 -22.30 3.32
C THR A 115 -6.64 -21.24 2.65
N VAL A 116 -7.97 -21.25 2.84
CA VAL A 116 -8.88 -20.23 2.29
C VAL A 116 -8.52 -18.83 2.79
N PHE A 117 -8.20 -18.67 4.06
CA PHE A 117 -7.80 -17.37 4.61
C PHE A 117 -6.45 -16.90 4.06
N MET A 118 -5.49 -17.82 3.93
CA MET A 118 -4.21 -17.50 3.30
C MET A 118 -4.35 -17.13 1.82
N MET A 119 -5.24 -17.82 1.09
CA MET A 119 -5.57 -17.48 -0.31
C MET A 119 -6.25 -16.12 -0.41
N PHE A 120 -7.14 -15.80 0.54
CA PHE A 120 -7.82 -14.52 0.60
C PHE A 120 -6.82 -13.37 0.73
N ASP A 121 -5.94 -13.40 1.72
CA ASP A 121 -4.92 -12.36 1.93
C ASP A 121 -3.93 -12.28 0.76
N LEU A 122 -3.49 -13.43 0.23
CA LEU A 122 -2.70 -13.46 -1.01
C LEU A 122 -3.42 -12.73 -2.15
N GLY A 123 -4.71 -12.98 -2.32
CA GLY A 123 -5.56 -12.31 -3.30
C GLY A 123 -5.63 -10.81 -3.09
N VAL A 124 -5.74 -10.34 -1.83
CA VAL A 124 -5.73 -8.91 -1.50
C VAL A 124 -4.40 -8.27 -1.89
N HIS A 125 -3.27 -8.84 -1.47
CA HIS A 125 -1.94 -8.30 -1.81
C HIS A 125 -1.70 -8.27 -3.32
N LEU A 126 -2.05 -9.34 -4.04
CA LEU A 126 -1.95 -9.39 -5.50
C LEU A 126 -2.85 -8.34 -6.16
N TYR A 127 -4.08 -8.15 -5.69
CA TYR A 127 -5.00 -7.14 -6.21
C TYR A 127 -4.45 -5.72 -6.05
N ILE A 128 -3.74 -5.44 -4.96
CA ILE A 128 -3.11 -4.13 -4.71
C ILE A 128 -1.86 -3.95 -5.57
N VAL A 129 -0.99 -4.96 -5.63
CA VAL A 129 0.34 -4.89 -6.28
C VAL A 129 0.26 -4.94 -7.81
N LEU A 130 -0.56 -5.85 -8.37
CA LEU A 130 -0.55 -6.13 -9.82
C LEU A 130 -0.79 -4.89 -10.69
N PRO A 131 -1.77 -4.01 -10.42
CA PRO A 131 -1.98 -2.83 -11.25
C PRO A 131 -0.77 -1.87 -11.26
N GLN A 132 -0.09 -1.73 -10.12
CA GLN A 132 1.09 -0.87 -10.00
C GLN A 132 2.29 -1.51 -10.71
N ALA A 133 2.52 -2.81 -10.49
CA ALA A 133 3.58 -3.57 -11.17
C ALA A 133 3.42 -3.52 -12.70
N MET A 134 2.20 -3.72 -13.21
CA MET A 134 1.91 -3.61 -14.65
C MET A 134 2.21 -2.21 -15.19
N HIS A 135 1.84 -1.16 -14.46
CA HIS A 135 2.18 0.20 -14.86
C HIS A 135 3.69 0.42 -14.95
N PHE A 136 4.47 -0.08 -13.98
CA PHE A 136 5.94 0.01 -14.02
C PHE A 136 6.56 -0.76 -15.19
N LEU A 137 6.01 -1.93 -15.55
CA LEU A 137 6.49 -2.72 -16.68
C LEU A 137 6.19 -2.04 -18.02
N VAL A 138 4.99 -1.48 -18.17
CA VAL A 138 4.57 -0.77 -19.39
C VAL A 138 5.31 0.57 -19.50
N SER A 139 5.47 1.34 -18.43
CA SER A 139 6.11 2.66 -18.46
C SER A 139 7.61 2.62 -18.71
N ARG A 140 8.29 1.53 -18.32
CA ARG A 140 9.70 1.26 -18.69
C ARG A 140 9.91 1.09 -20.19
N SER A 141 8.84 0.93 -20.98
CA SER A 141 8.94 0.77 -22.44
C SER A 141 8.98 2.10 -23.21
N CYS A 142 8.91 3.26 -22.53
CA CYS A 142 8.99 4.59 -23.14
C CYS A 142 10.33 5.28 -22.82
N ASP A 143 11.34 5.07 -23.66
CA ASP A 143 12.69 5.68 -23.54
C ASP A 143 12.80 7.11 -24.10
N CYS A 144 11.70 7.85 -24.25
CA CYS A 144 11.77 9.20 -24.81
C CYS A 144 12.12 10.27 -23.74
N PRO A 145 12.84 11.35 -24.10
CA PRO A 145 13.23 12.41 -23.17
C PRO A 145 12.04 13.09 -22.47
N HIS A 146 10.87 13.12 -23.12
CA HIS A 146 9.64 13.74 -22.61
C HIS A 146 8.97 12.90 -21.50
N CYS A 147 9.16 11.57 -21.49
CA CYS A 147 8.62 10.72 -20.43
C CYS A 147 9.46 10.84 -19.15
N ARG A 148 10.78 11.05 -19.26
CA ARG A 148 11.65 11.26 -18.08
C ARG A 148 11.28 12.50 -17.27
N SER A 149 10.94 13.61 -17.92
CA SER A 149 10.54 14.85 -17.21
C SER A 149 9.19 14.70 -16.50
N VAL A 150 8.23 14.01 -17.13
CA VAL A 150 6.90 13.74 -16.57
C VAL A 150 6.96 12.70 -15.45
N THR A 151 7.79 11.66 -15.53
CA THR A 151 7.96 10.72 -14.42
C THR A 151 8.57 11.37 -13.18
N LYS A 152 9.40 12.41 -13.33
CA LYS A 152 9.96 13.14 -12.19
C LYS A 152 8.90 13.99 -11.46
N THR A 153 7.82 14.36 -12.14
CA THR A 153 6.72 15.18 -11.61
C THR A 153 5.48 14.37 -11.23
N GLY A 154 5.20 13.25 -11.92
CA GLY A 154 3.98 12.46 -11.77
C GLY A 154 4.05 11.30 -10.77
N TYR A 155 5.25 10.87 -10.34
CA TYR A 155 5.37 9.78 -9.35
C TYR A 155 5.11 10.22 -7.90
N PHE A 156 5.01 11.52 -7.61
CA PHE A 156 4.90 12.07 -6.24
C PHE A 156 3.69 13.00 -6.02
N SER A 157 2.77 13.14 -6.97
CA SER A 157 1.59 14.01 -6.81
C SER A 157 0.31 13.25 -7.16
N SER A 158 -0.13 12.38 -6.26
CA SER A 158 -1.51 11.86 -6.23
C SER A 158 -2.20 12.18 -4.89
N THR A 159 -1.77 13.24 -4.22
CA THR A 159 -2.58 13.91 -3.21
C THR A 159 -2.86 15.32 -3.71
N VAL A 160 -4.08 15.49 -4.26
CA VAL A 160 -4.78 16.78 -4.33
C VAL A 160 -4.00 17.89 -5.05
N SER A 161 -4.02 17.90 -6.39
CA SER A 161 -4.03 19.17 -7.11
C SER A 161 -5.46 19.67 -7.13
N GLU A 162 -5.86 20.30 -6.03
CA GLU A 162 -7.04 21.15 -6.00
C GLU A 162 -6.73 22.38 -6.85
N TYR A 163 -7.63 22.70 -7.77
CA TYR A 163 -7.51 23.75 -8.77
C TYR A 163 -6.93 25.05 -8.19
N THR A 164 -5.81 25.51 -8.72
CA THR A 164 -5.46 26.94 -8.65
C THR A 164 -6.07 27.59 -9.88
N PRO A 165 -7.19 28.33 -9.77
CA PRO A 165 -7.71 29.06 -10.92
C PRO A 165 -6.71 30.18 -11.26
N LEU A 166 -6.25 30.19 -12.50
CA LEU A 166 -5.56 31.32 -13.11
C LEU A 166 -6.53 32.50 -13.12
N SER A 167 -6.35 33.48 -12.24
CA SER A 167 -6.92 34.81 -12.46
C SER A 167 -6.08 35.46 -13.55
N ASP A 168 -6.61 35.47 -14.76
CA ASP A 168 -6.13 36.34 -15.82
C ASP A 168 -6.18 37.80 -15.34
N GLY A 169 -5.15 38.55 -15.73
CA GLY A 169 -4.87 39.88 -15.20
C GLY A 169 -5.81 40.98 -15.67
N ASP A 170 -5.86 42.03 -14.85
CA ASP A 170 -6.09 43.40 -15.27
C ASP A 170 -5.35 44.32 -14.27
N GLU A 171 -4.14 44.74 -14.64
CA GLU A 171 -3.48 45.96 -14.16
C GLU A 171 -4.26 47.17 -14.72
N PRO A 172 -4.39 48.32 -14.03
CA PRO A 172 -3.21 49.18 -13.78
C PRO A 172 -3.23 49.99 -12.47
N GLU A 173 -2.17 49.87 -11.67
CA GLU A 173 -1.92 50.82 -10.58
C GLU A 173 -1.15 52.05 -11.10
N ILE A 174 -1.90 53.04 -11.61
CA ILE A 174 -1.39 54.41 -11.78
C ILE A 174 -1.67 55.14 -10.47
N VAL A 175 -0.69 55.18 -9.57
CA VAL A 175 -0.67 56.18 -8.48
C VAL A 175 0.70 56.84 -8.47
N ALA A 176 0.68 58.09 -8.92
CA ALA A 176 1.80 59.00 -9.09
C ALA A 176 2.75 59.06 -7.89
N ARG A 177 4.04 58.90 -8.16
CA ARG A 177 5.13 59.35 -7.30
C ARG A 177 6.15 60.13 -8.12
N ASP A 178 5.68 61.22 -8.71
CA ASP A 178 6.53 62.33 -9.12
C ASP A 178 6.73 63.23 -7.89
N LEU A 179 7.94 63.23 -7.33
CA LEU A 179 8.56 64.36 -6.64
C LEU A 179 10.07 64.06 -6.54
N GLU A 180 10.72 63.97 -7.71
CA GLU A 180 12.15 64.28 -7.82
C GLU A 180 12.28 65.81 -7.84
N GLU A 181 12.47 66.42 -6.68
CA GLU A 181 12.83 67.84 -6.58
C GLU A 181 14.35 67.95 -6.44
N GLY A 182 15.01 67.98 -7.59
CA GLY A 182 16.40 68.37 -7.73
C GLY A 182 16.52 69.53 -8.70
N ASN A 183 16.57 70.77 -8.20
CA ASN A 183 17.21 71.86 -8.93
C ASN A 183 17.92 72.79 -7.95
N GLY A 184 19.20 73.03 -8.23
CA GLY A 184 20.08 73.77 -7.35
C GLY A 184 20.12 75.29 -7.62
N ALA A 185 20.87 75.94 -6.73
CA ALA A 185 21.68 77.15 -6.95
C ALA A 185 20.99 78.50 -7.23
N ASN A 186 21.09 79.40 -6.23
CA ASN A 186 21.58 80.79 -6.32
C ASN A 186 21.63 81.37 -4.87
N ARG A 187 22.77 81.72 -4.24
CA ARG A 187 23.54 82.98 -4.37
C ARG A 187 22.63 84.15 -4.76
N ILE A 188 22.38 85.16 -3.92
CA ILE A 188 23.28 86.12 -3.26
C ILE A 188 22.62 86.58 -1.95
#